data_AF-A0AAW7TM80-F1
#
_entry.id   AF-A0AAW7TM80-F1
#
_cell.length_a   1.000
_cell.length_b   1.000
_cell.length_c   1.000
_cell.angle_alpha   90.00
_cell.angle_beta   90.00
_cell.angle_gamma   90.00
#
_symmetry.space_group_name_H-M   'P 1'
#
loop_
_entity.id
_entity.type
_entity.pdbx_description
1 polymer ?
#
loop_
_entity_poly.entity_id
_entity_poly.type
_entity_poly.pdbx_seq_one_letter_code
_entity_poly.pdbx_strand_id
1 'polypeptide(L)'
;MSVIDKLEVIDGYFDDNAFYMRGIAGYAIEGRYKADGLRSMARLIDENEPFSFVIDKETMVHVPVELNKRIIQELNMIADELDSENE
;
A
#
# COMPACT_ATOMS: atom_id res chain seq x y z
N MET A 1 -17.17 -3.17 9.42
CA MET A 1 -16.54 -2.99 8.11
C MET A 1 -15.10 -3.36 8.27
N SER A 2 -14.63 -4.31 7.46
CA SER A 2 -13.21 -4.68 7.43
C SER A 2 -12.38 -3.50 6.91
N VAL A 3 -11.09 -3.43 7.23
CA VAL A 3 -10.20 -2.41 6.65
C VAL A 3 -10.18 -2.49 5.12
N ILE A 4 -10.31 -3.69 4.56
CA ILE A 4 -10.41 -3.94 3.11
C ILE A 4 -11.57 -3.15 2.49
N ASP A 5 -12.73 -3.10 3.14
CA ASP A 5 -13.91 -2.38 2.63
C ASP A 5 -13.72 -0.86 2.54
N LYS A 6 -12.66 -0.32 3.17
CA LYS A 6 -12.33 1.11 3.20
C LYS A 6 -11.22 1.49 2.22
N LEU A 7 -10.56 0.51 1.61
CA LEU A 7 -9.49 0.76 0.65
C LEU A 7 -10.09 1.22 -0.68
N GLU A 8 -9.56 2.31 -1.23
CA GLU A 8 -9.99 2.88 -2.51
C GLU A 8 -8.90 2.77 -3.57
N VAL A 9 -7.63 2.85 -3.16
CA VAL A 9 -6.49 2.87 -4.10
C VAL A 9 -5.56 1.67 -3.95
N ILE A 10 -5.58 0.99 -2.81
CA ILE A 10 -4.86 -0.26 -2.57
C ILE A 10 -5.83 -1.43 -2.68
N ASP A 11 -5.46 -2.43 -3.47
CA ASP A 11 -6.18 -3.71 -3.53
C ASP A 11 -5.29 -4.82 -2.97
N GLY A 12 -5.91 -5.76 -2.26
CA GLY A 12 -5.20 -6.84 -1.59
C GLY A 12 -6.04 -7.57 -0.55
N TYR A 13 -5.39 -8.46 0.19
CA TYR A 13 -6.01 -9.25 1.24
C TYR A 13 -5.03 -9.53 2.37
N PHE A 14 -5.57 -9.72 3.57
CA PHE A 14 -4.81 -10.18 4.73
C PHE A 14 -4.67 -11.70 4.69
N ASP A 15 -3.48 -12.20 5.00
CA ASP A 15 -3.20 -13.64 5.18
C ASP A 15 -2.10 -13.81 6.23
N ASP A 16 -2.48 -14.44 7.35
CA ASP A 16 -1.68 -14.59 8.56
C ASP A 16 -1.18 -13.21 9.06
N ASN A 17 0.12 -13.04 9.29
CA ASN A 17 0.71 -11.78 9.77
C ASN A 17 1.15 -10.82 8.66
N ALA A 18 0.55 -10.93 7.47
CA ALA A 18 0.95 -10.13 6.32
C ALA A 18 -0.24 -9.68 5.46
N PHE A 19 -0.02 -8.57 4.75
CA PHE A 19 -0.91 -8.11 3.70
C PHE A 19 -0.33 -8.43 2.33
N TYR A 20 -1.12 -9.09 1.49
CA TYR A 20 -0.80 -9.35 0.10
C TYR A 20 -1.44 -8.28 -0.77
N MET A 21 -0.61 -7.36 -1.24
CA MET A 21 -0.99 -6.30 -2.16
C MET A 21 -1.06 -6.88 -3.59
N ARG A 22 -2.18 -6.62 -4.26
CA ARG A 22 -2.46 -6.99 -5.65
C ARG A 22 -2.53 -5.77 -6.58
N GLY A 23 -2.79 -4.60 -6.01
CA GLY A 23 -2.91 -3.38 -6.77
C GLY A 23 -2.63 -2.14 -5.95
N ILE A 24 -2.10 -1.11 -6.62
CA ILE A 24 -1.93 0.22 -6.06
C ILE A 24 -2.20 1.27 -7.14
N ALA A 25 -3.04 2.24 -6.84
CA ALA A 25 -3.44 3.30 -7.76
C ALA A 25 -3.98 2.78 -9.12
N GLY A 26 -4.64 1.62 -9.13
CA GLY A 26 -5.17 0.99 -10.35
C GLY A 26 -4.16 0.19 -11.16
N TYR A 27 -2.91 0.09 -10.71
CA TYR A 27 -1.88 -0.74 -11.33
C TYR A 27 -1.73 -2.06 -10.60
N ALA A 28 -1.62 -3.15 -11.36
CA ALA A 28 -1.35 -4.47 -10.81
C ALA A 28 0.08 -4.52 -10.25
N ILE A 29 0.21 -4.92 -8.99
CA ILE A 29 1.49 -5.14 -8.31
C ILE A 29 1.33 -6.38 -7.44
N GLU A 30 2.36 -7.21 -7.33
CA GLU A 30 2.35 -8.34 -6.40
C GLU A 30 3.40 -8.14 -5.32
N GLY A 31 2.96 -8.05 -4.07
CA GLY A 31 3.88 -7.91 -2.95
C GLY A 31 3.27 -8.38 -1.64
N ARG A 32 4.09 -9.04 -0.81
CA ARG A 32 3.74 -9.46 0.55
C ARG A 32 4.44 -8.57 1.55
N TYR A 33 3.67 -7.88 2.39
CA TYR A 33 4.21 -6.88 3.31
C TYR A 33 3.75 -7.13 4.74
N LYS A 34 4.69 -6.98 5.68
CA LYS A 34 4.39 -6.84 7.12
C LYS A 34 4.11 -5.37 7.44
N ALA A 35 3.54 -5.11 8.62
CA ALA A 35 3.23 -3.76 9.10
C ALA A 35 4.41 -2.78 8.95
N ASP A 36 5.60 -3.15 9.43
CA ASP A 36 6.81 -2.31 9.31
C ASP A 36 7.21 -2.00 7.87
N GLY A 37 6.99 -2.94 6.95
CA GLY A 37 7.24 -2.76 5.52
C GLY A 37 6.30 -1.74 4.91
N LEU A 38 5.00 -1.83 5.24
CA LEU A 38 3.98 -0.88 4.80
C LEU A 38 4.25 0.53 5.35
N ARG A 39 4.62 0.66 6.64
CA ARG A 39 4.99 1.95 7.23
C ARG A 39 6.24 2.55 6.62
N SER A 40 7.24 1.71 6.32
CA SER A 40 8.45 2.16 5.63
C SER A 40 8.12 2.70 4.24
N MET A 41 7.26 2.00 3.50
CA MET A 41 6.78 2.45 2.20
C MET A 41 6.02 3.78 2.30
N ALA A 42 5.11 3.91 3.27
CA ALA A 42 4.35 5.14 3.49
C ALA A 42 5.24 6.35 3.80
N ARG A 43 6.36 6.14 4.53
CA ARG A 43 7.34 7.20 4.84
C ARG A 43 8.22 7.61 3.66
N LEU A 44 8.34 6.76 2.64
CA LEU A 44 9.14 7.06 1.44
C LEU A 44 8.36 7.87 0.40
N ILE A 45 7.03 7.90 0.50
CA ILE A 45 6.18 8.66 -0.41
C ILE A 45 6.07 10.10 0.12
N ASP A 46 6.57 11.06 -0.64
CA ASP A 46 6.28 12.48 -0.40
C ASP A 46 4.85 12.78 -0.89
N GLU A 47 4.02 13.38 -0.05
CA GLU A 47 2.63 13.69 -0.41
C GLU A 47 2.51 14.77 -1.51
N ASN A 48 3.57 15.54 -1.77
CA ASN A 48 3.58 16.67 -2.71
C ASN A 48 4.40 16.41 -3.98
N GLU A 49 5.18 15.32 -4.03
CA GLU A 49 6.01 14.99 -5.19
C GLU A 49 5.52 13.71 -5.89
N PRO A 50 5.56 13.65 -7.23
CA PRO A 50 5.21 12.43 -7.94
C PRO A 50 6.24 11.36 -7.61
N PHE A 51 5.76 10.17 -7.25
CA PHE A 51 6.64 9.01 -7.06
C PHE A 51 6.41 7.99 -8.16
N SER A 52 7.43 7.18 -8.38
CA SER A 52 7.39 6.08 -9.34
C SER A 52 7.78 4.80 -8.65
N PHE A 53 7.13 3.70 -9.01
CA PHE A 53 7.51 2.38 -8.55
C PHE A 53 7.73 1.45 -9.74
N VAL A 54 8.61 0.47 -9.54
CA VAL A 54 8.97 -0.52 -10.54
C VAL A 54 8.16 -1.78 -10.21
N ILE A 55 7.23 -2.17 -11.09
CA ILE A 55 6.41 -3.39 -10.88
C ILE A 55 7.05 -4.64 -11.46
N ASP A 56 7.90 -4.50 -12.47
CA ASP A 56 8.69 -5.58 -13.04
C ASP A 56 10.00 -5.01 -13.63
N LYS A 57 10.84 -5.86 -14.24
CA LYS A 57 12.16 -5.42 -14.74
C LYS A 57 12.12 -4.32 -15.81
N GLU A 58 10.97 -4.10 -16.45
CA GLU A 58 10.83 -3.20 -17.59
C GLU A 58 9.72 -2.15 -17.39
N THR A 59 8.82 -2.34 -16.42
CA THR A 59 7.66 -1.50 -16.21
C THR A 59 7.80 -0.61 -14.98
N MET A 60 7.94 0.69 -15.23
CA MET A 60 7.86 1.76 -14.24
C MET A 60 6.48 2.41 -14.30
N VAL A 61 5.84 2.52 -13.15
CA VAL A 61 4.54 3.17 -12.98
C VAL A 61 4.75 4.52 -12.32
N HIS A 62 4.12 5.55 -12.88
CA HIS A 62 4.09 6.89 -12.32
C HIS A 62 2.75 7.14 -11.62
N VAL A 63 2.80 7.48 -10.34
CA VAL A 63 1.60 7.79 -9.56
C VAL A 63 1.36 9.29 -9.55
N PRO A 64 0.15 9.76 -9.88
CA PRO A 64 -0.20 11.16 -9.74
C PRO A 64 -0.21 11.57 -8.27
N VAL A 65 0.33 12.76 -7.97
CA VAL A 65 0.45 13.33 -6.61
C VAL A 65 -0.87 13.31 -5.85
N GLU A 66 -1.99 13.50 -6.55
CA GLU A 66 -3.36 13.48 -6.02
C GLU A 66 -3.69 12.20 -5.24
N LEU A 67 -3.07 11.07 -5.60
CA LEU A 67 -3.30 9.78 -4.95
C LEU A 67 -2.32 9.52 -3.79
N ASN A 68 -1.19 10.24 -3.70
CA ASN A 68 -0.15 9.97 -2.71
C ASN A 68 -0.68 10.02 -1.29
N LYS A 69 -1.45 11.06 -0.95
CA LYS A 69 -2.05 11.20 0.38
C LYS A 69 -2.95 10.02 0.73
N ARG A 70 -3.75 9.54 -0.22
CA ARG A 70 -4.64 8.40 -0.01
C ARG A 70 -3.86 7.10 0.13
N ILE A 71 -2.84 6.89 -0.70
CA ILE A 71 -1.95 5.73 -0.62
C ILE A 71 -1.25 5.67 0.75
N ILE A 72 -0.68 6.79 1.21
CA ILE A 72 -0.03 6.88 2.53
C ILE A 72 -1.03 6.51 3.64
N GLN A 73 -2.25 7.04 3.58
CA GLN A 73 -3.29 6.72 4.55
C GLN A 73 -3.66 5.24 4.55
N GLU A 74 -3.90 4.65 3.38
CA GLU A 74 -4.27 3.23 3.25
C GLU A 74 -3.13 2.30 3.68
N LEU A 75 -1.88 2.60 3.33
CA LEU A 75 -0.71 1.85 3.81
C LEU A 75 -0.64 1.82 5.34
N ASN A 76 -0.88 2.96 6.00
CA ASN A 76 -0.87 3.03 7.46
C ASN A 76 -2.07 2.30 8.07
N MET A 77 -3.28 2.41 7.50
CA MET A 77 -4.45 1.66 7.98
C MET A 77 -4.23 0.15 7.92
N ILE A 78 -3.66 -0.35 6.82
CA ILE A 78 -3.34 -1.77 6.67
C ILE A 78 -2.28 -2.20 7.69
N ALA A 79 -1.25 -1.37 7.91
CA ALA A 79 -0.22 -1.65 8.91
C ALA A 79 -0.78 -1.69 10.35
N ASP A 80 -1.69 -0.77 10.68
CA ASP A 80 -2.32 -0.72 12.00
C ASP A 80 -3.26 -1.91 12.24
N GLU A 81 -3.96 -2.40 11.20
CA GLU A 81 -4.74 -3.64 11.28
C GLU A 81 -3.84 -4.86 11.54
N LEU A 82 -2.72 -4.97 10.80
CA LEU A 82 -1.75 -6.06 11.00
C LEU A 82 -1.18 -6.08 12.41
N ASP A 83 -0.90 -4.92 13.01
CA ASP A 83 -0.42 -4.87 14.39
C ASP A 83 -1.51 -5.25 15.40
N SER A 84 -2.75 -4.84 15.14
CA SER A 84 -3.90 -5.13 16.02
C SER A 84 -4.25 -6.61 16.05
N GLU A 85 -3.96 -7.37 14.99
CA GLU A 85 -4.12 -8.83 14.95
C GLU A 85 -2.94 -9.59 15.60
N ASN A 86 -1.81 -8.92 15.88
CA ASN A 86 -0.63 -9.51 16.50
C ASN A 86 -0.54 -9.26 18.03
N GLU A 87 -1.48 -8.52 18.63
CA GLU A 87 -1.67 -8.35 20.08
C GLU A 87 -2.69 -9.34 20.67
#